data_AF-A0A2D7ZHF2-F1
#
_entry.id   AF-A0A2D7ZHF2-F1
#
_cell.length_a   1.000
_cell.length_b   1.000
_cell.length_c   1.000
_cell.angle_alpha   90.00
_cell.angle_beta   90.00
_cell.angle_gamma   90.00
#
_symmetry.space_group_name_H-M   'P 1'
#
loop_
_entity.id
_entity.type
_entity.pdbx_description
1 polymer ?
#
loop_
_entity_poly.entity_id
_entity_poly.type
_entity_poly.pdbx_seq_one_letter_code
_entity_poly.pdbx_strand_id
1 'polypeptide(L)' 'MTSPLPHDASPQQVALFIEEMLRDLSELAAVKGYRGLATTLMVAALEAARASAGAPDTEI' A
#
# COMPACT_ATOMS: atom_id res chain seq x y z
N MET A 1 3.37 -8.91 -11.17
CA MET A 1 3.07 -7.95 -12.26
C MET A 1 1.68 -7.41 -12.03
N THR A 2 1.58 -6.33 -11.27
CA THR A 2 0.31 -5.66 -10.96
C THR A 2 -0.22 -4.94 -12.20
N SER A 3 -1.47 -5.23 -12.59
CA SER A 3 -2.15 -4.49 -13.66
C SER A 3 -2.50 -3.06 -13.20
N PRO A 4 -2.42 -2.06 -14.08
CA PRO A 4 -2.78 -0.69 -13.72
C PRO A 4 -4.24 -0.60 -13.26
N LEU A 5 -4.48 0.22 -12.23
CA LEU A 5 -5.83 0.49 -11.72
C LEU A 5 -6.69 1.20 -12.79
N PRO A 6 -7.95 0.77 -12.99
CA PRO A 6 -8.94 1.54 -13.75
C PRO A 6 -9.14 2.94 -13.16
N HIS A 7 -9.46 3.92 -14.01
CA HIS A 7 -9.72 5.30 -13.58
C HIS A 7 -10.94 5.43 -12.64
N ASP A 8 -11.84 4.45 -12.67
CA ASP A 8 -13.06 4.32 -11.87
C ASP A 8 -12.96 3.22 -10.81
N ALA A 9 -11.74 2.83 -10.43
CA ALA A 9 -11.52 1.81 -9.42
C ALA A 9 -12.22 2.15 -8.11
N SER A 10 -12.96 1.18 -7.57
CA SER A 10 -13.56 1.30 -6.24
C SER A 10 -12.47 1.39 -5.17
N PRO A 11 -12.76 1.98 -3.99
CA PRO A 11 -11.81 2.02 -2.88
C PRO A 11 -11.25 0.64 -2.51
N GLN A 12 -12.06 -0.41 -2.60
CA GLN A 12 -11.62 -1.79 -2.34
C GLN A 12 -10.64 -2.31 -3.40
N GLN A 13 -10.85 -1.96 -4.67
CA GLN A 13 -9.92 -2.31 -5.75
C GLN A 13 -8.59 -1.59 -5.60
N VAL A 14 -8.61 -0.32 -5.18
CA VAL A 14 -7.40 0.46 -4.89
C VAL A 14 -6.63 -0.15 -3.72
N ALA A 15 -7.31 -0.54 -2.64
CA ALA A 15 -6.69 -1.19 -1.49
C ALA A 15 -6.01 -2.51 -1.88
N LEU A 16 -6.69 -3.38 -2.62
CA LEU A 16 -6.14 -4.66 -3.10
C LEU A 16 -4.91 -4.45 -4.00
N PHE A 17 -4.96 -3.46 -4.90
CA PHE A 17 -3.82 -3.12 -5.74
C PHE A 17 -2.61 -2.66 -4.92
N ILE A 18 -2.81 -1.80 -3.91
CA ILE A 18 -1.73 -1.34 -3.02
C ILE A 18 -1.12 -2.51 -2.25
N GLU A 19 -1.95 -3.43 -1.75
CA GLU A 19 -1.48 -4.63 -1.05
C GLU A 19 -0.62 -5.53 -1.94
N GLU A 20 -1.04 -5.80 -3.17
CA GLU A 20 -0.24 -6.57 -4.14
C GLU A 20 1.08 -5.87 -4.47
N MET A 21 1.05 -4.55 -4.67
CA MET A 21 2.25 -3.77 -4.98
C MET A 21 3.26 -3.80 -3.83
N LEU A 22 2.79 -3.71 -2.58
CA LEU A 22 3.64 -3.83 -1.39
C LEU A 22 4.24 -5.23 -1.24
N ARG A 23 3.47 -6.27 -1.56
CA ARG A 23 3.96 -7.65 -1.56
C ARG A 23 5.08 -7.84 -2.58
N ASP A 24 4.87 -7.42 -3.83
CA ASP A 24 5.87 -7.50 -4.91
C ASP A 24 7.16 -6.75 -4.51
N LEU A 25 7.03 -5.55 -3.91
CA LEU A 25 8.17 -4.76 -3.44
C LEU A 25 8.92 -5.41 -2.28
N SER A 26 8.19 -6.01 -1.33
CA SER A 26 8.78 -6.73 -0.19
C SER A 26 9.55 -7.96 -0.67
N GLU A 27 9.02 -8.72 -1.61
CA GLU A 27 9.70 -9.88 -2.21
C GLU A 27 10.97 -9.46 -2.95
N LEU A 28 10.90 -8.40 -3.76
CA LEU A 28 12.06 -7.85 -4.46
C LEU A 28 13.15 -7.38 -3.48
N ALA A 29 12.75 -6.68 -2.42
CA ALA A 29 13.66 -6.20 -1.39
C ALA A 29 14.32 -7.37 -0.62
N ALA A 30 13.59 -8.45 -0.36
CA ALA A 30 14.13 -9.66 0.26
C ALA A 30 15.19 -10.34 -0.63
N VAL A 31 14.90 -10.50 -1.93
CA VAL A 31 15.84 -11.09 -2.90
C VAL A 31 17.12 -10.26 -3.05
N LYS A 32 17.01 -8.93 -3.01
CA LYS A 32 18.16 -8.03 -3.16
C LYS A 32 18.90 -7.73 -1.85
N GLY A 33 18.46 -8.30 -0.72
CA GLY A 33 19.08 -8.08 0.59
C GLY A 33 18.77 -6.72 1.23
N TYR A 34 17.86 -5.94 0.66
CA TYR A 34 17.42 -4.63 1.18
C TYR A 34 16.35 -4.78 2.26
N ARG A 35 16.63 -5.55 3.32
CA ARG A 35 15.66 -5.81 4.40
C ARG A 35 15.04 -4.54 4.99
N GLY A 36 15.80 -3.45 5.10
CA GLY A 36 15.29 -2.17 5.60
C GLY A 36 14.32 -1.46 4.64
N LEU A 37 14.45 -1.66 3.32
CA LEU A 37 13.61 -0.98 2.33
C LEU A 37 12.18 -1.51 2.34
N ALA A 38 11.99 -2.83 2.50
CA ALA A 38 10.67 -3.44 2.61
C ALA A 38 9.88 -2.85 3.78
N THR A 39 10.51 -2.75 4.95
CA THR A 39 9.90 -2.16 6.15
C THR A 39 9.53 -0.70 5.92
N THR A 40 10.41 0.11 5.33
CA THR A 40 10.13 1.51 5.02
C THR A 40 8.94 1.68 4.07
N LEU A 41 8.86 0.86 3.02
CA LEU A 41 7.76 0.91 2.06
C LEU A 41 6.41 0.54 2.70
N MET A 42 6.43 -0.46 3.59
CA MET A 42 5.24 -0.90 4.31
C MET A 42 4.74 0.14 5.31
N VAL A 43 5.65 0.84 6.01
CA VAL A 43 5.32 1.98 6.88
C VAL A 43 4.77 3.15 6.08
N ALA A 44 5.43 3.53 4.98
CA ALA A 44 5.01 4.64 4.14
C ALA A 44 3.61 4.41 3.53
N ALA A 45 3.30 3.18 3.10
CA ALA A 45 1.98 2.86 2.58
C ALA A 45 0.91 2.83 3.67
N LEU A 46 1.22 2.38 4.89
CA LEU A 46 0.30 2.46 6.02
C LEU A 46 0.00 3.93 6.40
N GLU A 47 1.02 4.79 6.39
CA GLU A 47 0.84 6.23 6.62
C GLU A 47 -0.01 6.88 5.53
N ALA A 48 0.24 6.56 4.26
CA ALA A 48 -0.56 7.05 3.14
C ALA A 48 -2.02 6.57 3.23
N ALA A 49 -2.25 5.31 3.60
CA ALA A 49 -3.59 4.76 3.82
C ALA A 49 -4.31 5.46 4.98
N ARG A 50 -3.62 5.71 6.11
CA ARG A 50 -4.16 6.48 7.24
C ARG A 50 -4.50 7.92 6.86
N ALA A 51 -3.63 8.59 6.11
CA ALA A 51 -3.88 9.96 5.65
C ALA A 51 -5.08 10.04 4.69
N SER A 52 -5.32 8.97 3.92
CA SER A 52 -6.42 8.91 2.94
C SER A 52 -7.75 8.45 3.55
N ALA A 53 -7.73 7.71 4.66
CA ALA A 53 -8.94 7.25 5.34
C ALA A 53 -9.75 8.36 6.05
N GLY A 54 -9.22 9.59 6.09
CA GLY A 54 -9.82 10.69 6.84
C GLY A 54 -9.62 10.51 8.36
N ALA A 55 -9.90 11.56 9.14
CA ALA A 55 -10.00 11.40 10.58
C ALA A 55 -11.08 10.35 10.89
N PRO A 56 -10.87 9.40 11.83
CA PRO A 56 -11.97 8.56 12.27
C PRO A 56 -13.10 9.49 12.70
N ASP A 57 -14.28 9.34 12.09
CA ASP A 57 -15.47 10.10 12.46
C ASP A 57 -15.65 9.98 13.97
N THR A 58 -15.16 10.98 14.68
CA THR A 58 -15.40 11.12 16.11
C THR A 58 -16.77 11.77 16.14
N GLU A 59 -17.81 10.94 16.01
CA GLU A 59 -19.19 11.35 16.24
C GLU A 59 -19.24 12.03 17.62
N ILE A 60 -19.58 13.32 17.63
CA ILE A 60 -20.01 14.08 18.81
C ILE A 60 -21.48 14.43 18.58
#